data_AF-A0A7W4EID9-F1
#
_entry.id   AF-A0A7W4EID9-F1
#
_cell.length_a   1.000
_cell.length_b   1.000
_cell.length_c   1.000
_cell.angle_alpha   90.00
_cell.angle_beta   90.00
_cell.angle_gamma   90.00
#
_symmetry.space_group_name_H-M   'P 1'
#
loop_
_entity.id
_entity.type
_entity.pdbx_description
1 polymer ?
#
loop_
_entity_poly.entity_id
_entity_poly.type
_entity_poly.pdbx_seq_one_letter_code
_entity_poly.pdbx_strand_id
1 'polypeptide(L)'
;MMSFLFVLSEEMDIIDFAREKSDRYNILSKIVNDGMISLAENKLCLLNIDKNTLESSITNLLKSRSPNSIDYKDRFQKKEIFNKLNFKNNIYVLCNSGFDNQISFLINIFNYIENTSNDVYVLKVENHKAFRNFKEMILKSKQ
;
A
#
# COMPACT_ATOMS: atom_id res chain seq x y z
N MET A 1 16.56 9.74 9.25
CA MET A 1 16.68 9.34 7.84
C MET A 1 15.28 8.96 7.35
N MET A 2 14.90 9.28 6.11
CA MET A 2 13.55 8.97 5.61
C MET A 2 13.54 7.52 5.12
N SER A 3 12.58 6.70 5.56
CA SER A 3 12.44 5.30 5.15
C SER A 3 11.15 5.04 4.37
N PHE A 4 11.09 3.89 3.72
CA PHE A 4 9.98 3.41 2.91
C PHE A 4 9.59 2.02 3.38
N LEU A 5 8.28 1.81 3.53
CA LEU A 5 7.66 0.52 3.76
C LEU A 5 7.15 -0.01 2.42
N PHE A 6 7.73 -1.09 1.95
CA PHE A 6 7.28 -1.82 0.77
C PHE A 6 6.34 -2.95 1.18
N VAL A 7 5.22 -3.08 0.49
CA VAL A 7 4.32 -4.23 0.59
C VAL A 7 4.57 -5.10 -0.64
N LEU A 8 4.90 -6.37 -0.41
CA LEU A 8 5.52 -7.25 -1.39
C LEU A 8 4.76 -8.56 -1.52
N SER A 9 4.76 -9.12 -2.73
CA SER A 9 4.41 -10.51 -2.97
C SER A 9 5.49 -11.47 -2.48
N GLU A 10 5.20 -12.78 -2.48
CA GLU A 10 6.18 -13.84 -2.23
C GLU A 10 7.35 -13.83 -3.23
N GLU A 11 7.09 -13.40 -4.47
CA GLU A 11 8.07 -13.22 -5.55
C GLU A 11 8.86 -11.91 -5.44
N MET A 12 8.64 -11.13 -4.38
CA MET A 12 9.26 -9.83 -4.14
C MET A 12 8.84 -8.75 -5.14
N ASP A 13 7.65 -8.87 -5.73
CA ASP A 13 7.07 -7.81 -6.55
C ASP A 13 6.32 -6.81 -5.68
N ILE A 14 6.43 -5.53 -6.04
CA ILE A 14 5.81 -4.45 -5.25
C ILE A 14 4.31 -4.46 -5.52
N ILE A 15 3.55 -4.75 -4.48
CA ILE A 15 2.09 -4.58 -4.48
C ILE A 15 1.79 -3.08 -4.36
N ASP A 16 2.37 -2.43 -3.35
CA ASP A 16 2.39 -0.97 -3.21
C ASP A 16 3.47 -0.59 -2.16
N PHE A 17 3.65 0.71 -1.91
CA PHE A 17 4.57 1.20 -0.89
C PHE A 17 4.07 2.48 -0.21
N ALA A 18 4.63 2.74 0.95
CA ALA A 18 4.37 3.94 1.73
C ALA A 18 5.68 4.54 2.25
N ARG A 19 5.76 5.88 2.21
CA ARG A 19 6.82 6.60 2.90
C ARG A 19 6.55 6.60 4.40
N GLU A 20 7.56 6.46 5.23
CA GLU A 20 7.41 6.52 6.68
C GLU A 20 6.66 7.80 7.10
N LYS A 21 5.72 7.64 8.04
CA LYS A 21 4.82 8.70 8.55
C LYS A 21 3.85 9.32 7.53
N SER A 22 3.79 8.81 6.29
CA SER A 22 2.72 9.20 5.35
C SER A 22 1.36 8.65 5.78
N ASP A 23 0.26 9.18 5.25
CA ASP A 23 -1.08 8.68 5.54
C ASP A 23 -1.23 7.19 5.21
N ARG A 24 -0.64 6.74 4.09
CA ARG A 24 -0.57 5.32 3.70
C ARG A 24 0.14 4.46 4.74
N TYR A 25 1.25 4.95 5.28
CA TYR A 25 2.00 4.26 6.32
C TYR A 25 1.15 4.18 7.59
N ASN A 26 0.66 5.33 8.06
CA ASN A 26 -0.09 5.44 9.31
C ASN A 26 -1.37 4.60 9.30
N ILE A 27 -2.08 4.52 8.16
CA ILE A 27 -3.29 3.70 8.06
C ILE A 27 -2.95 2.21 8.14
N LEU A 28 -1.88 1.75 7.48
CA LEU A 28 -1.49 0.35 7.55
C LEU A 28 -1.00 -0.01 8.94
N SER A 29 -0.18 0.84 9.59
CA SER A 29 0.29 0.61 10.96
C SER A 29 -0.85 0.42 11.95
N LYS A 30 -1.91 1.24 11.84
CA LYS A 30 -3.13 1.09 12.64
C LYS A 30 -3.83 -0.24 12.42
N ILE A 31 -3.78 -0.80 11.21
CA ILE A 31 -4.46 -2.06 10.87
C ILE A 31 -3.64 -3.27 11.34
N VAL A 32 -2.32 -3.26 11.16
CA VAL A 32 -1.46 -4.44 11.39
C VAL A 32 -0.76 -4.46 12.75
N ASN A 33 -1.14 -3.53 13.64
CA ASN A 33 -0.52 -3.27 14.94
C ASN A 33 0.94 -2.78 14.80
N ASP A 34 1.23 -1.59 15.34
CA ASP A 34 2.46 -0.80 15.08
C ASP A 34 3.79 -1.58 15.31
N GLY A 35 3.77 -2.59 16.19
CA GLY A 35 4.92 -3.45 16.45
C GLY A 35 5.41 -4.23 15.23
N MET A 36 4.52 -4.62 14.33
CA MET A 36 4.87 -5.45 13.17
C MET A 36 5.73 -4.69 12.14
N ILE A 37 5.45 -3.41 11.93
CA ILE A 37 6.18 -2.58 10.97
C ILE A 37 7.57 -2.22 11.49
N SER A 38 7.71 -2.05 12.80
CA SER A 38 9.02 -1.81 13.43
C SER A 38 9.96 -3.01 13.25
N LEU A 39 9.42 -4.23 13.25
CA LEU A 39 10.18 -5.46 13.03
C LEU A 39 10.65 -5.65 11.57
N ALA A 40 10.08 -4.92 10.62
CA ALA A 40 10.38 -5.03 9.20
C ALA A 40 11.60 -4.19 8.76
N GLU A 41 12.31 -3.54 9.68
CA GLU A 41 13.48 -2.75 9.36
C GLU A 41 14.63 -3.63 8.85
N ASN A 42 14.99 -3.45 7.58
CA ASN A 42 15.97 -4.25 6.83
C ASN A 42 15.70 -5.77 6.89
N LYS A 43 14.44 -6.16 7.13
CA LYS A 43 14.01 -7.54 7.28
C LYS A 43 12.66 -7.75 6.61
N LEU A 44 12.51 -8.88 5.93
CA LEU A 44 11.23 -9.30 5.37
C LEU A 44 10.35 -9.88 6.48
N CYS A 45 9.15 -9.35 6.63
CA CYS A 45 8.17 -9.79 7.63
C CYS A 45 6.84 -10.16 6.96
N LEU A 46 6.25 -11.28 7.37
CA LEU A 46 4.92 -11.69 6.91
C LEU A 46 3.87 -10.67 7.39
N LEU A 47 3.11 -10.11 6.45
CA LEU A 47 1.99 -9.22 6.72
C LEU A 47 0.77 -10.03 7.14
N ASN A 48 0.69 -10.32 8.43
CA ASN A 48 -0.47 -10.98 9.01
C ASN A 48 -1.60 -9.96 9.21
N ILE A 49 -2.38 -9.74 8.16
CA ILE A 49 -3.54 -8.85 8.15
C ILE A 49 -4.82 -9.64 7.89
N ASP A 50 -5.80 -9.49 8.77
CA ASP A 50 -7.13 -10.05 8.55
C ASP A 50 -7.85 -9.32 7.41
N LYS A 51 -8.33 -10.09 6.42
CA LYS A 51 -9.03 -9.56 5.23
C LYS A 51 -10.24 -8.72 5.63
N ASN A 52 -11.02 -9.14 6.62
CA ASN A 52 -12.21 -8.40 7.06
C ASN A 52 -11.87 -7.05 7.68
N THR A 53 -10.74 -6.98 8.40
CA THR A 53 -10.21 -5.75 9.00
C THR A 53 -9.76 -4.76 7.91
N LEU A 54 -9.07 -5.26 6.89
CA LEU A 54 -8.67 -4.46 5.73
C LEU A 54 -9.90 -3.93 4.97
N GLU A 55 -10.87 -4.81 4.71
CA GLU A 55 -12.13 -4.48 4.05
C GLU A 55 -12.95 -3.42 4.82
N SER A 56 -13.05 -3.59 6.14
CA SER A 56 -13.74 -2.65 7.03
C SER A 56 -13.05 -1.29 7.03
N SER A 57 -11.72 -1.28 7.04
CA SER A 57 -10.92 -0.06 6.95
C SER A 57 -11.17 0.69 5.64
N ILE A 58 -11.14 -0.01 4.50
CA ILE A 58 -11.44 0.58 3.18
C ILE A 58 -12.87 1.16 3.17
N THR A 59 -13.84 0.37 3.65
CA THR A 59 -15.25 0.77 3.69
C THR A 59 -15.46 2.03 4.55
N ASN A 60 -14.79 2.12 5.70
CA ASN A 60 -14.86 3.28 6.58
C ASN A 60 -14.25 4.53 5.92
N LEU A 61 -13.08 4.39 5.27
CA LEU A 61 -12.49 5.51 4.54
C LEU A 61 -13.39 5.99 3.40
N LEU A 62 -14.00 5.07 2.65
CA LEU A 62 -14.94 5.40 1.58
C LEU A 62 -16.20 6.14 2.11
N LYS A 63 -16.68 5.81 3.31
CA LYS A 63 -17.79 6.53 3.97
C LYS A 63 -17.39 7.92 4.45
N SER A 64 -16.18 8.07 4.99
CA SER A 64 -15.63 9.36 5.46
C SER A 64 -15.15 10.26 4.32
N ARG A 65 -15.08 9.74 3.11
CA ARG A 65 -14.67 10.47 1.92
C ARG A 65 -15.67 11.59 1.64
N SER A 66 -15.21 12.83 1.69
CA SER A 66 -15.98 13.97 1.19
C SER A 66 -16.06 13.92 -0.34
N PRO A 67 -17.15 14.39 -0.95
CA PRO A 67 -17.19 14.60 -2.40
C PRO A 67 -16.02 15.51 -2.79
N ASN A 68 -15.14 15.00 -3.67
CA ASN A 68 -13.90 15.67 -4.04
C ASN A 68 -14.13 17.13 -4.47
N SER A 69 -13.64 18.08 -3.66
CA SER A 69 -13.49 19.50 -4.04
C SER A 69 -12.09 19.76 -4.60
N ILE A 70 -11.56 18.84 -5.42
CA ILE A 70 -10.23 19.05 -6.01
C ILE A 70 -10.40 20.07 -7.12
N ASP A 71 -9.96 21.30 -6.84
CA ASP A 71 -9.90 22.41 -7.78
C ASP A 71 -8.80 22.11 -8.80
N TYR A 72 -9.14 21.24 -9.76
CA TYR A 72 -8.23 20.82 -10.80
C TYR A 72 -8.14 21.91 -11.84
N LYS A 73 -7.14 22.78 -11.69
CA LYS A 73 -6.87 23.89 -12.61
C LYS A 73 -6.27 23.43 -13.95
N ASP A 74 -6.87 22.45 -14.63
CA ASP A 74 -6.60 22.02 -16.02
C ASP A 74 -5.12 21.85 -16.45
N ARG A 75 -4.17 21.71 -15.50
CA ARG A 75 -2.73 21.62 -15.76
C ARG A 75 -2.25 20.21 -16.08
N PHE A 76 -3.05 19.19 -15.79
CA PHE A 76 -2.71 17.80 -16.03
C PHE A 76 -3.87 17.12 -16.78
N GLN A 77 -3.71 15.86 -17.17
CA GLN A 77 -4.82 15.01 -17.65
C GLN A 77 -5.46 14.24 -16.50
N LYS A 78 -6.78 14.04 -16.52
CA LYS A 78 -7.50 13.30 -15.46
C LYS A 78 -6.88 11.93 -15.14
N LYS A 79 -6.36 11.22 -16.14
CA LYS A 79 -5.70 9.91 -15.97
C LYS A 79 -4.39 9.98 -15.16
N GLU A 80 -3.76 11.14 -15.10
CA GLU A 80 -2.52 11.36 -14.35
C GLU A 80 -2.78 11.70 -12.88
N ILE A 81 -4.03 12.02 -12.55
CA ILE A 81 -4.45 12.42 -11.20
C ILE A 81 -5.35 11.38 -10.57
N PHE A 82 -6.19 10.71 -11.37
CA PHE A 82 -7.17 9.77 -10.86
C PHE A 82 -6.87 8.35 -11.31
N ASN A 83 -6.89 7.44 -10.35
CA ASN A 83 -6.87 6.00 -10.57
C ASN A 83 -8.29 5.46 -10.50
N LYS A 84 -8.60 4.49 -11.37
CA LYS A 84 -9.83 3.70 -11.28
C LYS A 84 -9.50 2.38 -10.62
N LEU A 85 -10.06 2.15 -9.44
CA LEU A 85 -9.85 0.91 -8.69
C LEU A 85 -11.19 0.22 -8.44
N ASN A 86 -11.20 -1.10 -8.57
CA ASN A 86 -12.36 -1.92 -8.25
C ASN A 86 -12.27 -2.38 -6.79
N PHE A 87 -13.38 -2.26 -6.06
CA PHE A 87 -13.56 -2.80 -4.72
C PHE A 87 -15.01 -3.25 -4.54
N LYS A 88 -15.22 -4.52 -4.20
CA LYS A 88 -16.55 -5.14 -4.05
C LYS A 88 -17.52 -4.82 -5.20
N ASN A 89 -17.09 -5.08 -6.43
CA ASN A 89 -17.88 -4.84 -7.65
C ASN A 89 -18.21 -3.36 -7.96
N ASN A 90 -17.61 -2.41 -7.24
CA ASN A 90 -17.77 -0.98 -7.50
C ASN A 90 -16.47 -0.38 -8.01
N ILE A 91 -16.56 0.46 -9.05
CA ILE A 91 -15.42 1.20 -9.58
C ILE A 91 -15.35 2.57 -8.89
N TYR A 92 -14.26 2.81 -8.19
CA TYR A 92 -13.97 4.09 -7.54
C TYR A 92 -12.96 4.88 -8.37
N VAL A 93 -13.29 6.14 -8.63
CA VAL A 93 -12.35 7.12 -9.21
C VAL A 93 -11.69 7.85 -8.04
N LEU A 94 -10.44 7.52 -7.76
CA LEU A 94 -9.69 7.98 -6.59
C LEU A 94 -8.54 8.88 -7.00
N CYS A 95 -8.39 10.03 -6.35
CA CYS A 95 -7.23 10.87 -6.56
C CYS A 95 -5.96 10.18 -6.06
N ASN A 96 -4.86 10.28 -6.80
CA ASN A 96 -3.54 9.78 -6.43
C ASN A 96 -2.86 10.61 -5.34
N SER A 97 -3.53 11.65 -4.84
CA SER A 97 -3.05 12.55 -3.79
C SER A 97 -4.14 12.79 -2.74
N GLY A 98 -3.73 13.38 -1.61
CA GLY A 98 -4.62 13.67 -0.49
C GLY A 98 -5.25 12.40 0.11
N PHE A 99 -6.49 12.53 0.57
CA PHE A 99 -7.20 11.48 1.30
C PHE A 99 -7.48 10.22 0.47
N ASP A 100 -7.73 10.34 -0.83
CA ASP A 100 -8.01 9.17 -1.70
C ASP A 100 -6.78 8.26 -1.86
N ASN A 101 -5.57 8.77 -1.56
CA ASN A 101 -4.33 8.06 -1.71
C ASN A 101 -4.17 6.87 -0.72
N GLN A 102 -4.68 7.02 0.51
CA GLN A 102 -4.71 5.92 1.50
C GLN A 102 -5.76 4.86 1.13
N ILE A 103 -6.87 5.26 0.50
CA ILE A 103 -7.89 4.31 0.00
C ILE A 103 -7.28 3.45 -1.11
N SER A 104 -6.64 4.10 -2.08
CA SER A 104 -5.99 3.41 -3.20
C SER A 104 -4.96 2.39 -2.72
N PHE A 105 -4.14 2.80 -1.74
CA PHE A 105 -3.13 1.94 -1.12
C PHE A 105 -3.72 0.68 -0.50
N LEU A 106 -4.77 0.81 0.33
CA LEU A 106 -5.41 -0.36 0.95
C LEU A 106 -6.14 -1.25 -0.06
N ILE A 107 -6.78 -0.67 -1.09
CA ILE A 107 -7.44 -1.45 -2.15
C ILE A 107 -6.42 -2.29 -2.93
N ASN A 108 -5.24 -1.77 -3.23
CA ASN A 108 -4.19 -2.54 -3.91
C ASN A 108 -3.78 -3.78 -3.10
N ILE A 109 -3.59 -3.61 -1.79
CA ILE A 109 -3.27 -4.71 -0.88
C ILE A 109 -4.43 -5.72 -0.81
N PHE A 110 -5.66 -5.23 -0.65
CA PHE A 110 -6.86 -6.07 -0.57
C PHE A 110 -7.05 -6.90 -1.84
N ASN A 111 -6.95 -6.27 -3.01
CA ASN A 111 -7.11 -6.92 -4.29
C ASN A 111 -6.03 -7.98 -4.52
N TYR A 112 -4.80 -7.74 -4.07
CA TYR A 112 -3.75 -8.76 -4.15
C TYR A 112 -4.10 -9.99 -3.29
N ILE A 113 -4.49 -9.77 -2.03
CA ILE A 113 -4.89 -10.85 -1.10
C ILE A 113 -6.13 -11.58 -1.60
N GLU A 114 -7.07 -10.88 -2.24
CA GLU A 114 -8.30 -11.50 -2.75
C GLU A 114 -8.08 -12.37 -3.99
N ASN A 115 -7.14 -11.98 -4.87
CA ASN A 115 -6.92 -12.67 -6.15
C ASN A 115 -5.79 -13.70 -6.09
N THR A 116 -5.09 -13.84 -4.96
CA THR A 116 -3.99 -14.77 -4.79
C THR A 116 -4.18 -15.60 -3.53
N SER A 117 -3.58 -16.80 -3.48
CA SER A 117 -3.44 -17.57 -2.23
C SER A 117 -2.08 -17.36 -1.58
N ASN A 118 -1.34 -16.33 -2.02
CA ASN A 118 0.05 -16.12 -1.66
C ASN A 118 0.15 -15.21 -0.45
N ASP A 119 1.21 -15.43 0.33
CA ASP A 119 1.55 -14.58 1.46
C ASP A 119 1.96 -13.18 1.00
N VAL A 120 1.55 -12.17 1.77
CA VAL A 120 1.99 -10.79 1.60
C VAL A 120 3.06 -10.49 2.62
N TYR A 121 4.10 -9.79 2.21
CA TYR A 121 5.23 -9.42 3.06
C TYR A 121 5.39 -7.91 3.13
N VAL A 122 6.07 -7.44 4.16
CA VAL A 122 6.53 -6.07 4.27
C VAL A 122 8.03 -5.98 4.53
N LEU A 123 8.63 -4.93 4.00
CA LEU A 123 10.03 -4.61 4.16
C LEU A 123 10.19 -3.09 4.32
N LYS A 124 10.86 -2.66 5.39
CA LYS A 124 11.16 -1.26 5.64
C LYS A 124 12.64 -0.98 5.37
N VAL A 125 12.94 -0.11 4.42
CA VAL A 125 14.31 0.26 4.02
C VAL A 125 14.42 1.75 3.70
N GLU A 126 15.63 2.29 3.72
CA GLU A 126 15.87 3.75 3.59
C GLU A 126 15.47 4.33 2.23
N ASN A 127 15.55 3.55 1.16
CA ASN A 127 15.25 4.04 -0.19
C ASN A 127 15.06 2.89 -1.19
N HIS A 128 14.66 3.23 -2.41
CA HIS A 128 14.48 2.27 -3.51
C HIS A 128 15.78 1.56 -3.93
N LYS A 129 16.96 2.15 -3.73
CA LYS A 129 18.24 1.48 -3.99
C LYS A 129 18.49 0.36 -2.98
N ALA A 130 18.24 0.62 -1.69
CA ALA A 130 18.31 -0.38 -0.64
C ALA A 130 17.32 -1.53 -0.89
N PHE A 131 16.09 -1.22 -1.32
CA PHE A 131 15.13 -2.25 -1.74
C PHE A 131 15.66 -3.14 -2.86
N ARG A 132 16.20 -2.55 -3.94
CA ARG A 132 16.76 -3.31 -5.07
C ARG A 132 17.89 -4.24 -4.63
N ASN A 133 18.83 -3.72 -3.83
CA ASN A 133 19.93 -4.51 -3.28
C ASN A 133 19.40 -5.68 -2.45
N PHE A 134 18.40 -5.45 -1.60
CA PHE A 134 17.76 -6.50 -0.80
C PHE A 134 17.10 -7.57 -1.70
N LYS A 135 16.34 -7.16 -2.72
CA LYS A 135 15.70 -8.08 -3.68
C LYS A 135 16.74 -8.94 -4.39
N GLU A 136 17.84 -8.35 -4.87
CA GLU A 136 18.93 -9.09 -5.51
C GLU A 136 19.59 -10.13 -4.58
N MET A 137 19.80 -9.77 -3.30
CA MET A 137 20.35 -10.68 -2.30
C MET A 137 19.45 -11.90 -2.07
N ILE A 138 18.14 -11.67 -1.91
CA ILE A 138 17.16 -12.75 -1.70
C ILE A 138 17.08 -13.65 -2.95
N LEU A 139 17.02 -13.08 -4.15
CA LEU A 139 16.92 -13.86 -5.38
C LEU A 139 18.17 -14.72 -5.62
N LYS A 140 19.37 -14.22 -5.29
CA LYS A 140 20.60 -15.02 -5.37
C LYS A 140 20.64 -16.16 -4.34
N SER A 141 20.02 -15.99 -3.18
CA SER A 141 19.97 -17.05 -2.15
C SER A 141 19.02 -18.22 -2.50
N LYS A 142 18.15 -18.04 -3.49
CA LYS A 142 17.20 -19.06 -3.97
C LYS A 142 17.74 -19.87 -5.17
N GLN A 143 18.94 -19.55 -5.68
CA GLN A 143 19.62 -20.27 -6.77
C GLN A 143 20.68 -21.21 -6.22
#